data_AF-A0A522R6Z7-F1
#
_entry.id   AF-A0A522R6Z7-F1
#
_cell.length_a   1.000
_cell.length_b   1.000
_cell.length_c   1.000
_cell.angle_alpha   90.00
_cell.angle_beta   90.00
_cell.angle_gamma   90.00
#
_symmetry.space_group_name_H-M   'P 1'
#
loop_
_entity.id
_entity.type
_entity.pdbx_description
1 polymer ?
#
loop_
_entity_poly.entity_id
_entity_poly.type
_entity_poly.pdbx_seq_one_letter_code
_entity_poly.pdbx_strand_id
1 'polypeptide(L)'
;MTTEKDIGKLLVEISRNKAGGYIVTRPLSDTVDYAKVWPAKGSLDSKAIPDNVHAPDTFYFTSEKNKKYMAAVLVTENDLKWYLLPEYRKGNLFSTALKETILPHILQHKPVQRMTLNRTVMGEKAFLSARKIAVAAGFKLIREEEVLSLYAIEAASLEGKQYIPGINTGITEARLQLMASELKTMLQILNIIKTEIEMKTGSWEYSMDYEEIIKNLRIRKSDLIQFKGS
;
A
#
# COMPACT_ATOMS: atom_id res chain seq x y z
N MET A 1 12.06 3.64 8.44
CA MET A 1 10.91 4.55 8.56
C MET A 1 10.73 5.26 7.21
N THR A 2 9.67 4.96 6.46
CA THR A 2 9.48 5.51 5.09
C THR A 2 9.35 7.03 5.11
N THR A 3 10.19 7.72 4.33
CA THR A 3 10.24 9.18 4.23
C THR A 3 9.38 9.70 3.08
N GLU A 4 9.06 11.00 3.08
CA GLU A 4 8.37 11.65 1.95
C GLU A 4 9.13 11.44 0.61
N LYS A 5 10.46 11.41 0.66
CA LYS A 5 11.33 11.15 -0.48
C LYS A 5 11.11 9.74 -1.05
N ASP A 6 10.91 8.75 -0.19
CA ASP A 6 10.66 7.37 -0.59
C ASP A 6 9.29 7.22 -1.26
N ILE A 7 8.26 7.90 -0.71
CA ILE A 7 6.92 7.97 -1.32
C ILE A 7 7.00 8.63 -2.70
N GLY A 8 7.76 9.73 -2.83
CA GLY A 8 7.96 10.40 -4.11
C GLY A 8 8.69 9.55 -5.15
N LYS A 9 9.73 8.81 -4.72
CA LYS A 9 10.45 7.86 -5.59
C LYS A 9 9.52 6.78 -6.12
N LEU A 10 8.74 6.15 -5.25
CA LEU A 10 7.75 5.15 -5.63
C LEU A 10 6.73 5.71 -6.63
N LEU A 11 6.19 6.90 -6.39
CA LEU A 11 5.22 7.54 -7.28
C LEU A 11 5.79 7.74 -8.70
N VAL A 12 7.06 8.17 -8.81
CA VAL A 12 7.75 8.34 -10.10
C VAL A 12 7.99 6.99 -10.79
N GLU A 13 8.38 5.97 -10.05
CA GLU A 13 8.63 4.63 -10.59
C GLU A 13 7.35 3.98 -11.13
N ILE A 14 6.24 4.07 -10.38
CA ILE A 14 4.94 3.56 -10.82
C ILE A 14 4.48 4.27 -12.08
N SER A 15 4.59 5.61 -12.11
CA SER A 15 4.19 6.41 -13.28
C SER A 15 5.01 6.10 -14.53
N ARG A 16 6.18 5.47 -14.40
CA ARG A 16 7.06 5.04 -15.50
C ARG A 16 6.96 3.55 -15.80
N ASN A 17 6.08 2.81 -15.11
CA ASN A 17 6.01 1.35 -15.15
C ASN A 17 7.37 0.67 -14.85
N LYS A 18 8.12 1.24 -13.89
CA LYS A 18 9.47 0.82 -13.48
C LYS A 18 9.58 0.51 -11.99
N ALA A 19 8.46 0.40 -11.28
CA ALA A 19 8.49 0.02 -9.88
C ALA A 19 9.09 -1.38 -9.74
N GLY A 20 10.21 -1.50 -9.02
CA GLY A 20 10.88 -2.78 -8.80
C GLY A 20 10.16 -3.68 -7.77
N GLY A 21 9.14 -3.14 -7.09
CA GLY A 21 8.32 -3.85 -6.11
C GLY A 21 7.06 -4.48 -6.73
N TYR A 22 6.32 -5.23 -5.91
CA TYR A 22 5.03 -5.78 -6.30
C TYR A 22 3.90 -4.87 -5.82
N ILE A 23 3.01 -4.48 -6.72
CA ILE A 23 1.93 -3.53 -6.43
C ILE A 23 0.63 -4.11 -6.95
N VAL A 24 -0.38 -4.14 -6.07
CA VAL A 24 -1.76 -4.47 -6.43
C VAL A 24 -2.61 -3.25 -6.17
N THR A 25 -3.36 -2.82 -7.18
CA THR A 25 -4.27 -1.67 -7.07
C THR A 25 -5.72 -2.09 -7.21
N ARG A 26 -6.62 -1.30 -6.61
CA ARG A 26 -8.06 -1.39 -6.74
C ARG A 26 -8.64 0.02 -6.84
N PRO A 27 -9.37 0.38 -7.91
CA PRO A 27 -9.98 1.71 -8.00
C PRO A 27 -11.00 1.94 -6.90
N LEU A 28 -10.96 3.12 -6.28
CA LEU A 28 -12.00 3.63 -5.39
C LEU A 28 -12.90 4.66 -6.08
N SER A 29 -12.33 5.39 -7.05
CA SER A 29 -13.03 6.33 -7.92
C SER A 29 -12.25 6.49 -9.23
N ASP A 30 -12.74 7.34 -10.13
CA ASP A 30 -12.03 7.65 -11.38
C ASP A 30 -10.62 8.23 -11.15
N THR A 31 -10.40 8.86 -9.99
CA THR A 31 -9.17 9.61 -9.67
C THR A 31 -8.37 9.02 -8.51
N VAL A 32 -8.87 7.97 -7.83
CA VAL A 32 -8.20 7.37 -6.66
C VAL A 32 -8.14 5.86 -6.79
N ASP A 33 -6.93 5.32 -6.70
CA ASP A 33 -6.68 3.88 -6.62
C ASP A 33 -6.13 3.54 -5.22
N TYR A 34 -6.75 2.58 -4.54
CA TYR A 34 -6.23 1.96 -3.32
C TYR A 34 -5.18 0.91 -3.70
N ALA A 35 -4.12 0.79 -2.92
CA ALA A 35 -3.01 -0.09 -3.27
C ALA A 35 -2.38 -0.80 -2.07
N LYS A 36 -1.90 -2.01 -2.34
CA LYS A 36 -0.99 -2.78 -1.50
C LYS A 36 0.37 -2.86 -2.19
N VAL A 37 1.40 -2.38 -1.50
CA VAL A 37 2.75 -2.25 -2.06
C VAL A 37 3.72 -3.10 -1.26
N TRP A 38 4.37 -4.04 -1.94
CA TRP A 38 5.56 -4.73 -1.46
C TRP A 38 6.77 -4.06 -2.13
N PRO A 39 7.56 -3.27 -1.38
CA PRO A 39 8.77 -2.65 -1.92
C PRO A 39 9.73 -3.71 -2.47
N ALA A 40 10.52 -3.33 -3.49
CA ALA A 40 11.59 -4.18 -3.98
C ALA A 40 12.57 -4.52 -2.83
N LYS A 41 13.10 -5.74 -2.82
CA LYS A 41 14.13 -6.14 -1.85
C LYS A 41 15.28 -5.13 -1.89
N GLY A 42 15.55 -4.45 -0.76
CA GLY A 42 16.57 -3.41 -0.65
C GLY A 42 16.11 -1.96 -0.87
N SER A 43 14.83 -1.67 -1.11
CA SER A 43 14.34 -0.28 -1.21
C SER A 43 13.81 0.32 0.09
N LEU A 44 13.58 -0.50 1.12
CA LEU A 44 13.25 -0.09 2.49
C LEU A 44 13.97 -1.07 3.44
N ASP A 45 15.10 -0.65 4.01
CA ASP A 45 15.98 -1.37 4.96
C ASP A 45 15.82 -2.91 5.02
N SER A 46 16.46 -3.62 4.08
CA SER A 46 16.70 -5.06 4.22
C SER A 46 18.05 -5.29 4.90
N LYS A 47 18.13 -5.02 6.20
CA LYS A 47 19.12 -5.67 7.08
C LYS A 47 18.34 -6.52 8.07
N ALA A 48 18.55 -7.83 7.95
CA ALA A 48 17.79 -8.92 8.56
C ALA A 48 16.36 -9.03 8.00
N ILE A 49 16.01 -10.21 7.50
CA ILE A 49 14.61 -10.63 7.36
C ILE A 49 14.22 -11.05 8.78
N PRO A 50 13.41 -10.29 9.54
CA PRO A 50 12.78 -10.83 10.73
C PRO A 50 11.66 -11.78 10.27
N ASP A 51 11.31 -12.77 11.08
CA ASP A 51 10.38 -13.88 10.78
C ASP A 51 8.95 -13.49 10.36
N ASN A 52 8.63 -12.20 10.25
CA ASN A 52 7.37 -11.73 9.66
C ASN A 52 7.61 -11.33 8.20
N VAL A 53 7.11 -12.17 7.30
CA VAL A 53 6.82 -11.83 5.89
C VAL A 53 6.22 -10.43 5.86
N HIS A 54 6.94 -9.44 5.33
CA HIS A 54 6.54 -8.04 5.39
C HIS A 54 5.12 -7.87 4.82
N ALA A 55 4.17 -7.51 5.70
CA ALA A 55 2.84 -7.12 5.28
C ALA A 55 2.95 -5.93 4.31
N PRO A 56 2.10 -5.84 3.28
CA PRO A 56 2.17 -4.76 2.32
C PRO A 56 1.90 -3.41 2.98
N ASP A 57 2.65 -2.39 2.55
CA ASP A 57 2.31 -1.01 2.85
C ASP A 57 1.00 -0.63 2.16
N THR A 58 0.19 0.16 2.86
CA THR A 58 -1.10 0.63 2.33
C THR A 58 -0.93 2.01 1.71
N PHE A 59 -1.17 2.08 0.41
CA PHE A 59 -1.09 3.31 -0.36
C PHE A 59 -2.42 3.70 -0.99
N TYR A 60 -2.57 5.00 -1.26
CA TYR A 60 -3.58 5.54 -2.16
C TYR A 60 -2.86 6.36 -3.22
N PHE A 61 -3.12 6.06 -4.48
CA PHE A 61 -2.60 6.83 -5.60
C PHE A 61 -3.71 7.70 -6.17
N THR A 62 -3.42 8.99 -6.30
CA THR A 62 -4.35 9.94 -6.93
C THR A 62 -3.88 10.23 -8.33
N SER A 63 -4.80 10.32 -9.28
CA SER A 63 -4.50 10.56 -10.70
C SER A 63 -5.46 11.57 -11.32
N GLU A 64 -5.02 12.17 -12.43
CA GLU A 64 -5.92 12.88 -13.34
C GLU A 64 -6.75 11.86 -14.14
N LYS A 65 -7.78 12.32 -14.87
CA LYS A 65 -8.65 11.45 -15.70
C LYS A 65 -7.90 10.51 -16.66
N ASN A 66 -6.66 10.85 -17.03
CA ASN A 66 -5.80 10.03 -17.91
C ASN A 66 -4.90 9.03 -17.14
N LYS A 67 -5.20 8.73 -15.87
CA LYS A 67 -4.47 7.77 -15.01
C LYS A 67 -2.98 8.07 -14.81
N LYS A 68 -2.54 9.30 -15.07
CA LYS A 68 -1.23 9.79 -14.63
C LYS A 68 -1.30 10.10 -13.13
N TYR A 69 -0.57 9.35 -12.31
CA TYR A 69 -0.57 9.56 -10.87
C TYR A 69 0.13 10.88 -10.51
N MET A 70 -0.55 11.71 -9.72
CA MET A 70 -0.08 13.02 -9.26
C MET A 70 0.43 13.01 -7.81
N ALA A 71 -0.15 12.14 -6.98
CA ALA A 71 0.17 12.06 -5.56
C ALA A 71 0.04 10.62 -5.05
N ALA A 72 0.79 10.33 -3.99
CA ALA A 72 0.68 9.09 -3.22
C ALA A 72 0.46 9.41 -1.75
N VAL A 73 -0.43 8.66 -1.10
CA VAL A 73 -0.68 8.72 0.35
C VAL A 73 -0.32 7.38 0.95
N LEU A 74 0.61 7.37 1.90
CA LEU A 74 0.96 6.21 2.71
C LEU A 74 0.18 6.26 4.02
N VAL A 75 -0.56 5.18 4.30
CA VAL A 75 -1.21 4.98 5.59
C VAL A 75 -0.37 4.03 6.41
N THR A 76 0.11 4.54 7.54
CA THR A 76 0.77 3.74 8.57
C THR A 76 -0.19 3.54 9.74
N GLU A 77 0.17 2.66 10.68
CA GLU A 77 -0.64 2.37 11.86
C GLU A 77 -1.08 3.64 12.62
N ASN A 78 -0.18 4.64 12.72
CA ASN A 78 -0.39 5.80 13.58
C ASN A 78 -0.35 7.14 12.85
N ASP A 79 -0.03 7.16 11.56
CA ASP A 79 0.24 8.39 10.84
C ASP A 79 -0.14 8.29 9.36
N LEU A 80 -0.46 9.43 8.76
CA LEU A 80 -0.74 9.56 7.34
C LEU A 80 0.30 10.47 6.73
N LYS A 81 1.00 9.96 5.72
CA LYS A 81 2.04 10.69 4.99
C LYS A 81 1.65 10.79 3.53
N TRP A 82 2.00 11.86 2.87
CA TRP A 82 1.77 11.97 1.43
C TRP A 82 2.94 12.63 0.72
N TYR A 83 2.97 12.43 -0.60
CA TYR A 83 3.80 13.20 -1.51
C TYR A 83 2.95 13.63 -2.69
N LEU A 84 3.09 14.91 -3.08
CA LEU A 84 2.47 15.50 -4.25
C LEU A 84 3.56 16.04 -5.18
N LEU A 85 3.51 15.61 -6.44
CA LEU A 85 4.41 16.08 -7.48
C LEU A 85 4.37 17.62 -7.59
N PRO A 86 5.52 18.31 -7.68
CA PRO A 86 5.60 19.77 -7.65
C PRO A 86 4.65 20.49 -8.59
N GLU A 87 4.46 19.98 -9.81
CA GLU A 87 3.60 20.55 -10.84
C GLU A 87 2.10 20.53 -10.46
N TYR A 88 1.68 19.67 -9.54
CA TYR A 88 0.27 19.52 -9.13
C TYR A 88 -0.06 20.21 -7.79
N ARG A 89 0.91 20.89 -7.16
CA ARG A 89 0.76 21.48 -5.81
C ARG A 89 -0.19 22.68 -5.70
N LYS A 90 -0.57 23.30 -6.82
CA LYS A 90 -1.45 24.48 -6.84
C LYS A 90 -2.93 24.14 -7.12
N GLY A 91 -3.25 22.86 -7.31
CA GLY A 91 -4.63 22.40 -7.51
C GLY A 91 -5.32 21.96 -6.23
N ASN A 92 -6.65 21.92 -6.25
CA ASN A 92 -7.47 21.36 -5.17
C ASN A 92 -7.73 19.86 -5.33
N LEU A 93 -7.34 19.25 -6.46
CA LEU A 93 -7.62 17.84 -6.78
C LEU A 93 -7.17 16.88 -5.67
N PHE A 94 -5.96 17.06 -5.14
CA PHE A 94 -5.46 16.22 -4.06
C PHE A 94 -6.26 16.38 -2.76
N SER A 95 -6.53 17.61 -2.33
CA SER A 95 -7.34 17.86 -1.12
C SER A 95 -8.78 17.34 -1.27
N THR A 96 -9.34 17.43 -2.47
CA THR A 96 -10.68 16.88 -2.80
C THR A 96 -10.65 15.35 -2.73
N ALA A 97 -9.69 14.70 -3.39
CA ALA A 97 -9.51 13.24 -3.32
C ALA A 97 -9.32 12.76 -1.87
N LEU A 98 -8.55 13.51 -1.07
CA LEU A 98 -8.33 13.21 0.34
C LEU A 98 -9.65 13.29 1.14
N LYS A 99 -10.41 14.37 0.98
CA LYS A 99 -11.68 14.61 1.69
C LYS A 99 -12.80 13.66 1.26
N GLU A 100 -12.93 13.39 -0.03
CA GLU A 100 -14.11 12.76 -0.62
C GLU A 100 -13.95 11.25 -0.79
N THR A 101 -12.73 10.73 -0.94
CA THR A 101 -12.51 9.31 -1.20
C THR A 101 -11.56 8.67 -0.21
N ILE A 102 -10.36 9.21 -0.01
CA ILE A 102 -9.30 8.55 0.76
C ILE A 102 -9.65 8.50 2.26
N LEU A 103 -9.95 9.64 2.89
CA LEU A 103 -10.26 9.67 4.33
C LEU A 103 -11.54 8.90 4.67
N PRO A 104 -12.65 9.02 3.92
CA PRO A 104 -13.82 8.16 4.14
C PRO A 104 -13.48 6.67 4.05
N HIS A 105 -12.71 6.25 3.04
CA HIS A 105 -12.30 4.85 2.92
C HIS A 105 -11.41 4.38 4.09
N ILE A 106 -10.48 5.21 4.56
CA ILE A 106 -9.64 4.88 5.74
C ILE A 106 -10.51 4.73 6.99
N LEU A 107 -11.42 5.69 7.23
CA LEU A 107 -12.20 5.77 8.46
C LEU A 107 -13.34 4.74 8.54
N GLN A 108 -13.65 4.03 7.45
CA GLN A 108 -14.50 2.84 7.47
C GLN A 108 -13.92 1.69 8.32
N HIS A 109 -12.60 1.65 8.48
CA HIS A 109 -11.89 0.57 9.17
C HIS A 109 -11.13 1.04 10.40
N LYS A 110 -11.14 2.35 10.67
CA LYS A 110 -10.39 2.96 11.76
C LYS A 110 -11.17 4.12 12.36
N PRO A 111 -11.31 4.20 13.70
CA PRO A 111 -12.10 5.25 14.33
C PRO A 111 -11.46 6.64 14.18
N VAL A 112 -10.14 6.72 14.08
CA VAL A 112 -9.40 7.99 14.01
C VAL A 112 -8.19 7.86 13.09
N GLN A 113 -7.98 8.84 12.22
CA GLN A 113 -6.73 8.98 11.47
C GLN A 113 -5.98 10.21 11.94
N ARG A 114 -4.67 10.05 12.18
CA ARG A 114 -3.77 11.11 12.60
C ARG A 114 -2.81 11.49 11.48
N MET A 115 -2.27 12.69 11.59
CA MET A 115 -1.23 13.18 10.73
C MET A 115 -0.27 14.09 11.50
N THR A 116 1.02 13.88 11.28
CA THR A 116 2.09 14.69 11.86
C THR A 116 2.79 15.53 10.80
N LEU A 117 2.88 16.85 11.02
CA LEU A 117 3.64 17.77 10.19
C LEU A 117 4.85 18.30 10.96
N ASN A 118 6.06 18.13 10.42
CA ASN A 118 7.29 18.61 11.04
C ASN A 118 7.86 19.80 10.26
N ARG A 119 7.86 20.98 10.90
CA ARG A 119 8.28 22.24 10.30
C ARG A 119 9.76 22.26 9.91
N THR A 120 10.63 21.71 10.75
CA THR A 120 12.09 21.68 10.52
C THR A 120 12.48 20.75 9.36
N VAL A 121 11.83 19.59 9.26
CA VAL A 121 12.12 18.60 8.21
C VAL A 121 11.57 19.05 6.86
N MET A 122 10.37 19.64 6.83
CA MET A 122 9.70 20.02 5.59
C MET A 122 10.13 21.41 5.08
N GLY A 123 10.54 22.29 5.98
CA GLY A 123 10.72 23.72 5.72
C GLY A 123 9.40 24.49 5.72
N GLU A 124 9.47 25.79 6.02
CA GLU A 124 8.31 26.64 6.32
C GLU A 124 7.24 26.63 5.20
N LYS A 125 7.67 26.80 3.95
CA LYS A 125 6.75 26.86 2.81
C LYS A 125 5.99 25.55 2.60
N ALA A 126 6.65 24.41 2.75
CA ALA A 126 6.03 23.11 2.60
C ALA A 126 5.12 22.80 3.79
N PHE A 127 5.54 23.15 5.01
CA PHE A 127 4.73 23.05 6.22
C PHE A 127 3.41 23.82 6.09
N LEU A 128 3.46 25.09 5.69
CA LEU A 128 2.26 25.92 5.49
C LEU A 128 1.34 25.35 4.40
N SER A 129 1.91 24.81 3.34
CA SER A 129 1.13 24.18 2.26
C SER A 129 0.44 22.89 2.73
N ALA A 130 1.17 22.03 3.45
CA ALA A 130 0.64 20.79 4.01
C ALA A 130 -0.46 21.07 5.05
N ARG A 131 -0.27 22.10 5.90
CA ARG A 131 -1.30 22.57 6.84
C ARG A 131 -2.58 22.99 6.12
N LYS A 132 -2.49 23.73 5.01
CA LYS A 132 -3.67 24.12 4.22
C LYS A 132 -4.41 22.90 3.67
N ILE A 133 -3.68 21.92 3.14
CA ILE A 133 -4.25 20.66 2.63
C ILE A 133 -4.95 19.89 3.75
N ALA A 134 -4.29 19.77 4.92
CA ALA A 134 -4.82 19.10 6.09
C ALA A 134 -6.19 19.66 6.51
N VAL A 135 -6.24 20.98 6.71
CA VAL A 135 -7.46 21.68 7.13
C VAL A 135 -8.54 21.56 6.04
N ALA A 136 -8.19 21.73 4.77
CA ALA A 136 -9.14 21.58 3.66
C ALA A 136 -9.73 20.16 3.57
N ALA A 137 -8.95 19.15 3.94
CA ALA A 137 -9.39 17.76 3.98
C ALA A 137 -10.26 17.41 5.21
N GLY A 138 -10.37 18.33 6.18
CA GLY A 138 -11.20 18.17 7.37
C GLY A 138 -10.44 17.75 8.64
N PHE A 139 -9.11 17.70 8.60
CA PHE A 139 -8.33 17.46 9.81
C PHE A 139 -8.44 18.64 10.79
N LYS A 140 -8.57 18.31 12.07
CA LYS A 140 -8.54 19.26 13.18
C LYS A 140 -7.17 19.25 13.85
N LEU A 141 -6.69 20.43 14.21
CA LEU A 141 -5.45 20.58 14.97
C LEU A 141 -5.67 20.08 16.41
N ILE A 142 -4.85 19.14 16.86
CA ILE A 142 -4.89 18.60 18.22
C ILE A 142 -3.81 19.25 19.08
N ARG A 143 -2.62 19.45 18.52
CA ARG A 143 -1.47 20.03 19.21
C ARG A 143 -0.56 20.76 18.22
N GLU A 144 -0.14 21.97 18.56
CA GLU A 144 0.85 22.74 17.82
C GLU A 144 2.04 23.05 18.73
N GLU A 145 3.22 22.60 18.34
CA GLU A 145 4.50 22.95 18.93
C GLU A 145 5.35 23.70 17.90
N GLU A 146 6.49 24.24 18.34
CA GLU A 146 7.40 25.00 17.47
C GLU A 146 7.89 24.18 16.26
N VAL A 147 8.17 22.89 16.48
CA VAL A 147 8.71 21.99 15.46
C VAL A 147 7.65 21.06 14.86
N LEU A 148 6.66 20.65 15.65
CA LEU A 148 5.74 19.57 15.28
C LEU A 148 4.29 19.97 15.47
N SER A 149 3.45 19.66 14.49
CA SER A 149 2.00 19.87 14.57
C SER A 149 1.27 18.56 14.34
N LEU A 150 0.40 18.21 15.27
CA LEU A 150 -0.41 16.99 15.25
C LEU A 150 -1.86 17.34 14.88
N TYR A 151 -2.37 16.64 13.87
CA TYR A 151 -3.72 16.75 13.37
C TYR A 151 -4.44 15.41 13.47
N ALA A 152 -5.77 15.43 13.64
CA ALA A 152 -6.59 14.24 13.63
C ALA A 152 -7.96 14.48 12.96
N ILE A 153 -8.53 13.40 12.44
CA ILE A 153 -9.90 13.32 11.94
C ILE A 153 -10.54 12.03 12.46
N GLU A 154 -11.79 12.12 12.91
CA GLU A 154 -12.54 11.01 13.50
C GLU A 154 -13.60 10.50 12.53
N ALA A 155 -13.91 9.21 12.58
CA ALA A 155 -14.94 8.60 11.74
C ALA A 155 -16.32 9.26 11.94
N ALA A 156 -16.64 9.68 13.18
CA ALA A 156 -17.87 10.41 13.49
C ALA A 156 -18.00 11.74 12.72
N SER A 157 -16.88 12.38 12.37
CA SER A 157 -16.90 13.60 11.55
C SER A 157 -17.30 13.36 10.09
N LEU A 158 -17.42 12.10 9.68
CA LEU A 158 -17.84 11.67 8.36
C LEU A 158 -19.25 11.03 8.37
N GLU A 159 -20.01 11.17 9.45
CA GLU A 159 -21.39 10.70 9.53
C GLU A 159 -22.23 11.17 8.33
N GLY A 160 -22.96 10.23 7.72
CA GLY A 160 -23.75 10.47 6.51
C GLY A 160 -23.01 10.28 5.18
N LYS A 161 -21.69 10.03 5.18
CA LYS A 161 -20.98 9.65 3.94
C LYS A 161 -21.29 8.20 3.54
N GLN A 162 -21.42 7.99 2.24
CA GLN A 162 -21.63 6.65 1.68
C GLN A 162 -20.40 5.77 1.88
N TYR A 163 -20.64 4.48 2.11
CA TYR A 163 -19.60 3.45 2.12
C TYR A 163 -18.96 3.34 0.73
N ILE A 164 -17.63 3.30 0.70
CA ILE A 164 -16.79 3.18 -0.49
C ILE A 164 -16.25 1.73 -0.52
N PRO A 165 -16.90 0.82 -1.26
CA PRO A 165 -16.46 -0.58 -1.38
C PRO A 165 -15.22 -0.73 -2.27
N GLY A 166 -15.00 0.21 -3.19
CA GLY A 166 -14.07 0.08 -4.31
C GLY A 166 -14.62 -0.77 -5.46
N ILE A 167 -14.04 -0.61 -6.64
CA ILE A 167 -14.49 -1.25 -7.89
C ILE A 167 -13.77 -2.58 -8.04
N ASN A 168 -14.53 -3.68 -8.19
CA ASN A 168 -13.96 -4.98 -8.50
C ASN A 168 -13.44 -4.98 -9.94
N THR A 169 -12.13 -5.14 -10.10
CA THR A 169 -11.50 -5.36 -11.40
C THR A 169 -11.06 -6.82 -11.41
N GLY A 170 -11.82 -7.67 -12.11
CA GLY A 170 -11.52 -9.10 -12.13
C GLY A 170 -10.07 -9.38 -12.53
N ILE A 171 -9.52 -10.52 -12.08
CA ILE A 171 -8.15 -10.90 -12.44
C ILE A 171 -8.14 -11.39 -13.88
N THR A 172 -7.24 -10.86 -14.71
CA THR A 172 -7.11 -11.28 -16.11
C THR A 172 -6.60 -12.72 -16.19
N GLU A 173 -7.02 -13.45 -17.23
CA GLU A 173 -6.54 -14.82 -17.47
C GLU A 173 -5.00 -14.87 -17.61
N ALA A 174 -4.41 -13.89 -18.29
CA ALA A 174 -2.96 -13.79 -18.41
C ALA A 174 -2.27 -13.64 -17.04
N ARG A 175 -2.83 -12.84 -16.12
CA ARG A 175 -2.28 -12.71 -14.76
C ARG A 175 -2.49 -13.99 -13.95
N LEU A 176 -3.65 -14.65 -14.06
CA LEU A 176 -3.90 -15.94 -13.42
C LEU A 176 -2.88 -17.00 -13.87
N GLN A 177 -2.58 -17.06 -15.17
CA GLN A 177 -1.58 -17.99 -15.71
C GLN A 177 -0.17 -17.68 -15.19
N LEU A 178 0.19 -16.40 -15.12
CA LEU A 178 1.47 -15.97 -14.55
C LEU A 178 1.56 -16.36 -13.06
N MET A 179 0.53 -16.08 -12.26
CA MET A 179 0.47 -16.46 -10.84
C MET A 179 0.58 -17.99 -10.65
N ALA A 180 -0.10 -18.77 -11.49
CA ALA A 180 0.00 -20.23 -11.44
C ALA A 180 1.41 -20.73 -11.78
N SER A 181 2.09 -20.09 -12.73
CA SER A 181 3.49 -20.39 -13.06
C SER A 181 4.44 -20.02 -11.92
N GLU A 182 4.26 -18.84 -11.31
CA GLU A 182 5.03 -18.38 -10.14
C GLU A 182 4.89 -19.38 -8.98
N LEU A 183 3.66 -19.83 -8.68
CA LEU A 183 3.39 -20.84 -7.65
C LEU A 183 4.08 -22.17 -7.93
N LYS A 184 4.04 -22.64 -9.18
CA LYS A 184 4.72 -23.88 -9.58
C LYS A 184 6.23 -23.80 -9.36
N THR A 185 6.85 -22.66 -9.68
CA THR A 185 8.27 -22.43 -9.43
C THR A 185 8.59 -22.44 -7.93
N MET A 186 7.76 -21.79 -7.09
CA MET A 186 7.95 -21.81 -5.64
C MET A 186 7.86 -23.23 -5.06
N LEU A 187 6.87 -24.03 -5.53
CA LEU A 187 6.75 -25.44 -5.15
C LEU A 187 7.99 -26.25 -5.55
N GLN A 188 8.55 -26.01 -6.73
CA GLN A 188 9.79 -26.67 -7.16
C GLN A 188 10.97 -26.31 -6.25
N ILE A 189 11.12 -25.03 -5.89
CA ILE A 189 12.17 -24.57 -4.97
C ILE A 189 12.02 -25.22 -3.59
N LEU A 190 10.81 -25.27 -3.05
CA LEU A 190 10.55 -25.93 -1.76
C LEU A 190 10.92 -27.42 -1.79
N ASN A 191 10.64 -28.12 -2.89
CA ASN A 191 11.05 -29.51 -3.04
C ASN A 191 12.58 -29.66 -3.09
N ILE A 192 13.29 -28.78 -3.79
CA ILE A 192 14.76 -28.79 -3.83
C ILE A 192 15.33 -28.61 -2.43
N ILE A 193 14.84 -27.61 -1.69
CA ILE A 193 15.28 -27.33 -0.30
C ILE A 193 15.01 -28.54 0.59
N LYS A 194 13.80 -29.11 0.52
CA LYS A 194 13.43 -30.32 1.26
C LYS A 194 14.41 -31.46 0.99
N THR A 195 14.63 -31.79 -0.29
CA THR A 195 15.53 -32.87 -0.70
C THR A 195 16.97 -32.60 -0.24
N GLU A 196 17.45 -31.36 -0.32
CA GLU A 196 18.79 -31.03 0.16
C GLU A 196 18.93 -31.26 1.67
N ILE A 197 17.95 -30.86 2.47
CA ILE A 197 17.93 -31.11 3.92
C ILE A 197 17.94 -32.60 4.23
N GLU A 198 17.06 -33.38 3.58
CA GLU A 198 16.98 -34.83 3.78
C GLU A 198 18.31 -35.52 3.44
N MET A 199 18.89 -35.18 2.29
CA MET A 199 20.14 -35.78 1.81
C MET A 199 21.35 -35.41 2.69
N LYS A 200 21.35 -34.23 3.32
CA LYS A 200 22.46 -33.77 4.16
C LYS A 200 22.33 -34.18 5.62
N THR A 201 21.12 -34.30 6.14
CA THR A 201 20.87 -34.60 7.57
C THR A 201 20.54 -36.07 7.83
N GLY A 202 20.12 -36.82 6.80
CA GLY A 202 19.62 -38.19 6.95
C GLY A 202 18.30 -38.27 7.71
N SER A 203 17.70 -37.13 8.09
CA SER A 203 16.43 -37.07 8.82
C SER A 203 15.30 -36.61 7.90
N TRP A 204 14.24 -37.39 7.90
CA TRP A 204 12.96 -37.11 7.24
C TRP A 204 12.03 -36.26 8.13
N GLU A 205 12.34 -36.09 9.42
CA GLU A 205 11.47 -35.36 10.36
C GLU A 205 11.38 -33.86 10.02
N TYR A 206 12.49 -33.25 9.59
CA TYR A 206 12.50 -31.85 9.11
C TYR A 206 11.74 -31.66 7.78
N SER A 207 11.37 -32.75 7.11
CA SER A 207 10.74 -32.74 5.78
C SER A 207 9.21 -32.83 5.84
N MET A 208 8.65 -33.24 6.99
CA MET A 208 7.20 -33.30 7.23
C MET A 208 6.52 -31.92 7.20
N ASP A 209 7.14 -30.90 7.80
CA ASP A 209 6.61 -29.53 7.78
C ASP A 209 6.53 -28.98 6.34
N TYR A 210 7.48 -29.35 5.48
CA TYR A 210 7.46 -28.97 4.07
C TYR A 210 6.40 -29.73 3.27
N GLU A 211 6.12 -30.98 3.59
CA GLU A 211 5.05 -31.75 2.94
C GLU A 211 3.67 -31.15 3.19
N GLU A 212 3.41 -30.71 4.42
CA GLU A 212 2.16 -30.03 4.78
C GLU A 212 2.02 -28.70 4.01
N ILE A 213 3.09 -27.90 3.96
CA ILE A 213 3.12 -26.64 3.20
C ILE A 213 2.90 -26.91 1.70
N ILE A 214 3.59 -27.90 1.11
CA ILE A 214 3.45 -28.27 -0.31
C ILE A 214 2.03 -28.75 -0.61
N LYS A 215 1.44 -29.54 0.29
CA LYS A 215 0.06 -30.03 0.16
C LYS A 215 -0.95 -28.88 0.20
N ASN A 216 -0.77 -27.93 1.11
CA ASN A 216 -1.65 -26.76 1.26
C ASN A 216 -1.47 -25.72 0.13
N LEU A 217 -0.27 -25.60 -0.43
CA LEU A 217 0.04 -24.70 -1.55
C LEU A 217 -0.35 -25.27 -2.92
N ARG A 218 -0.74 -26.55 -3.03
CA ARG A 218 -1.38 -27.10 -4.23
C ARG A 218 -2.81 -26.56 -4.37
N ILE A 219 -2.94 -25.24 -4.49
CA ILE A 219 -4.17 -24.57 -4.92
C ILE A 219 -4.47 -25.09 -6.33
N ARG A 220 -5.63 -25.72 -6.53
CA ARG A 220 -5.99 -26.26 -7.83
C ARG A 220 -6.37 -25.10 -8.76
N LYS A 221 -6.09 -25.23 -10.05
CA LYS A 221 -6.54 -24.27 -11.08
C LYS A 221 -8.06 -23.99 -10.99
N SER A 222 -8.86 -24.98 -10.56
CA SER A 222 -10.30 -24.87 -10.28
C SER A 222 -10.63 -23.84 -9.19
N ASP A 223 -9.78 -23.70 -8.18
CA ASP A 223 -10.02 -22.86 -7.01
C ASP A 223 -9.76 -21.39 -7.33
N LEU A 224 -8.88 -21.12 -8.31
CA LEU A 224 -8.64 -19.78 -8.86
C LEU A 224 -9.72 -19.32 -9.85
N ILE A 225 -10.42 -20.26 -10.51
CA ILE A 225 -11.49 -19.96 -11.46
C ILE A 225 -12.76 -19.44 -10.76
N GLN A 226 -12.99 -19.79 -9.49
CA GLN A 226 -14.11 -19.26 -8.71
C GLN A 226 -14.02 -17.74 -8.43
N PHE A 227 -12.84 -17.13 -8.61
CA PHE A 227 -12.66 -15.67 -8.51
C PHE A 227 -12.95 -14.91 -9.81
N LYS A 228 -13.41 -15.60 -10.87
CA LYS A 228 -13.90 -14.99 -12.12
C LYS A 228 -15.32 -14.42 -11.92
N GLY A 229 -15.45 -13.37 -11.13
CA GLY A 229 -16.63 -12.50 -11.13
C GLY A 229 -17.77 -12.95 -10.21
N SER A 230 -17.80 -12.32 -9.05
CA SER A 230 -19.02 -11.97 -8.30
C SER A 230 -19.01 -10.47 -8.05
#